data_AF-A0A2I0V115-F1
#
_entry.id   AF-A0A2I0V115-F1
#
_cell.length_a   1.000
_cell.length_b   1.000
_cell.length_c   1.000
_cell.angle_alpha   90.00
_cell.angle_beta   90.00
_cell.angle_gamma   90.00
#
_symmetry.space_group_name_H-M   'P 1'
#
loop_
_entity.id
_entity.type
_entity.pdbx_description
1 polymer ?
#
loop_
_entity_poly.entity_id
_entity_poly.type
_entity_poly.pdbx_seq_one_letter_code
_entity_poly.pdbx_strand_id
1 'polypeptide(L)'
;MAQEVANKFIENVCNHLVRNMNITKVEEHFKETIAVQRQSAASTKDFWDMLMVNMLFFTENEQAWEQQFLKMLHAKNWLKPAALEEELLMHQMRIRQQVAEQMEAAKELFHKQYETENMTEEAIIYDYAYSSAGHSMRMDLLTVFVSTPEQSKVLFDADPEETIRIVNGYIAYHTDGLINKTKLC
;
A
#
# COMPACT_ATOMS: atom_id res chain seq x y z
N MET A 1 2.37 25.83 -13.20
CA MET A 1 2.41 25.15 -14.51
C MET A 1 2.95 23.73 -14.42
N ALA A 2 4.24 23.47 -14.15
CA ALA A 2 4.78 22.09 -14.11
C ALA A 2 4.05 21.18 -13.08
N GLN A 3 3.88 21.66 -11.85
CA GLN A 3 3.14 20.92 -10.81
C GLN A 3 1.68 20.62 -11.21
N GLU A 4 0.98 21.54 -11.87
CA GLU A 4 -0.41 21.32 -12.27
C GLU A 4 -0.52 20.25 -13.36
N VAL A 5 0.46 20.18 -14.27
CA VAL A 5 0.50 19.13 -15.30
C VAL A 5 0.81 17.78 -14.64
N ALA A 6 1.76 17.73 -13.71
CA ALA A 6 2.07 16.52 -12.94
C ALA A 6 0.84 16.03 -12.14
N ASN A 7 0.14 16.93 -11.43
CA ASN A 7 -1.06 16.59 -10.67
C ASN A 7 -2.15 15.98 -11.58
N LYS A 8 -2.42 16.60 -12.74
CA LYS A 8 -3.37 16.05 -13.72
C LYS A 8 -2.93 14.70 -14.29
N PHE A 9 -1.63 14.51 -14.51
CA PHE A 9 -1.08 13.23 -14.95
C PHE A 9 -1.31 12.14 -13.89
N ILE A 10 -0.97 12.42 -12.63
CA ILE A 10 -1.19 11.51 -11.49
C ILE A 10 -2.67 11.14 -11.37
N GLU A 11 -3.55 12.13 -11.39
CA GLU A 11 -5.00 11.94 -11.35
C GLU A 11 -5.48 10.99 -12.46
N ASN A 12 -5.03 11.23 -13.70
CA ASN A 12 -5.42 10.40 -14.85
C ASN A 12 -4.93 8.95 -14.70
N VAL A 13 -3.70 8.74 -14.23
CA VAL A 13 -3.16 7.40 -14.01
C VAL A 13 -3.93 6.69 -12.89
N CYS A 14 -4.17 7.35 -11.76
CA CYS A 14 -4.91 6.77 -10.64
C CYS A 14 -6.34 6.40 -11.04
N ASN A 15 -7.03 7.31 -11.74
CA ASN A 15 -8.37 7.05 -12.27
C ASN A 15 -8.37 5.88 -13.26
N HIS A 16 -7.35 5.78 -14.12
CA HIS A 16 -7.25 4.67 -15.07
C HIS A 16 -7.12 3.31 -14.37
N LEU A 17 -6.29 3.22 -13.34
CA LEU A 17 -6.08 1.98 -12.56
C LEU A 17 -7.38 1.48 -11.93
N VAL A 18 -8.22 2.38 -11.43
CA VAL A 18 -9.45 1.98 -10.71
C VAL A 18 -10.70 1.91 -11.58
N ARG A 19 -10.68 2.49 -12.79
CA ARG A 19 -11.88 2.68 -13.63
C ARG A 19 -12.66 1.40 -13.91
N ASN A 20 -11.95 0.28 -14.12
CA ASN A 20 -12.54 -1.01 -14.47
C ASN A 20 -12.38 -2.04 -13.35
N MET A 21 -12.09 -1.59 -12.13
CA MET A 21 -11.92 -2.48 -10.99
C MET A 21 -13.23 -3.21 -10.70
N ASN A 22 -13.17 -4.54 -10.69
CA ASN A 22 -14.32 -5.38 -10.35
C ASN A 22 -14.42 -5.47 -8.82
N ILE A 23 -15.24 -4.62 -8.22
CA ILE A 23 -15.42 -4.53 -6.76
C ILE A 23 -15.83 -5.88 -6.15
N THR A 24 -16.67 -6.66 -6.83
CA THR A 24 -17.06 -8.00 -6.35
C THR A 24 -15.86 -8.92 -6.23
N LYS A 25 -14.98 -8.95 -7.24
CA LYS A 25 -13.75 -9.77 -7.17
C LYS A 25 -12.79 -9.28 -6.10
N VAL A 26 -12.71 -7.97 -5.87
CA VAL A 26 -11.87 -7.41 -4.81
C VAL A 26 -12.41 -7.80 -3.43
N GLU A 27 -13.72 -7.72 -3.23
CA GLU A 27 -14.37 -8.15 -1.99
C GLU A 27 -14.18 -9.66 -1.76
N GLU A 28 -14.36 -10.49 -2.81
CA GLU A 28 -14.11 -11.94 -2.76
C GLU A 28 -12.67 -12.23 -2.36
N HIS A 29 -11.70 -11.55 -2.99
CA HIS A 29 -10.29 -11.73 -2.68
C HIS A 29 -9.96 -11.38 -1.22
N PHE A 30 -10.49 -10.28 -0.70
CA PHE A 30 -10.30 -9.93 0.72
C PHE A 30 -10.94 -10.97 1.63
N LYS A 31 -12.19 -11.39 1.37
CA LYS A 31 -12.88 -12.42 2.15
C LYS A 31 -12.10 -13.73 2.18
N GLU A 32 -11.60 -14.18 1.04
CA GLU A 32 -10.78 -15.39 0.94
C GLU A 32 -9.49 -15.25 1.76
N THR A 33 -8.78 -14.13 1.60
CA THR A 33 -7.51 -13.88 2.30
C THR A 33 -7.71 -13.79 3.83
N ILE A 34 -8.76 -13.11 4.28
CA ILE A 34 -9.14 -13.01 5.69
C ILE A 34 -9.54 -14.38 6.24
N ALA A 35 -10.33 -15.16 5.48
CA ALA A 35 -10.74 -16.49 5.88
C ALA A 35 -9.55 -17.45 6.03
N VAL A 36 -8.59 -17.41 5.11
CA VAL A 36 -7.36 -18.22 5.20
C VAL A 36 -6.55 -17.88 6.45
N GLN A 37 -6.37 -16.58 6.75
CA GLN A 37 -5.68 -16.15 7.97
C GLN A 37 -6.42 -16.60 9.23
N ARG A 38 -7.75 -16.45 9.26
CA ARG A 38 -8.58 -16.89 10.38
C ARG A 38 -8.51 -18.40 10.61
N GLN A 39 -8.56 -19.20 9.55
CA GLN A 39 -8.44 -20.66 9.63
C GLN A 39 -7.06 -21.11 10.12
N SER A 40 -6.03 -20.30 9.89
CA SER A 40 -4.65 -20.59 10.30
C SER A 40 -4.35 -20.15 11.73
N ALA A 41 -5.17 -19.29 12.31
CA ALA A 41 -4.97 -18.74 13.65
C ALA A 41 -5.46 -19.69 14.75
N ALA A 42 -4.71 -19.77 15.86
CA ALA A 42 -5.08 -20.60 17.01
C ALA A 42 -6.18 -19.98 17.88
N SER A 43 -6.39 -18.67 17.78
CA SER A 43 -7.39 -17.91 18.54
C SER A 43 -7.76 -16.61 17.83
N THR A 44 -8.81 -15.93 18.29
CA THR A 44 -9.18 -14.58 17.80
C THR A 44 -8.02 -13.59 17.96
N LYS A 45 -7.32 -13.64 19.09
CA LYS A 45 -6.19 -12.75 19.36
C LYS A 45 -5.02 -13.00 18.40
N ASP A 46 -4.73 -14.27 18.14
CA ASP A 46 -3.70 -14.69 17.18
C ASP A 46 -4.08 -14.27 15.74
N PHE A 47 -5.36 -14.37 15.39
CA PHE A 47 -5.88 -13.86 14.11
C PHE A 47 -5.69 -12.34 13.97
N TRP A 48 -6.00 -11.56 15.01
CA TRP A 48 -5.78 -10.12 15.00
C TRP A 48 -4.29 -9.79 14.87
N ASP A 49 -3.43 -10.50 15.60
CA ASP A 49 -1.97 -10.32 15.50
C ASP A 49 -1.46 -10.58 14.07
N MET A 50 -1.97 -11.60 13.37
CA MET A 50 -1.62 -11.85 11.97
C MET A 50 -1.98 -10.68 11.06
N LEU A 51 -3.17 -10.09 11.22
CA LEU A 51 -3.60 -8.92 10.45
C LEU A 51 -2.73 -7.70 10.77
N MET A 52 -2.45 -7.43 12.04
CA MET A 52 -1.61 -6.31 12.48
C MET A 52 -0.16 -6.44 12.00
N VAL A 53 0.41 -7.65 12.02
CA VAL A 53 1.75 -7.91 11.47
C VAL A 53 1.79 -7.65 9.97
N ASN A 54 0.75 -8.04 9.23
CA ASN A 54 0.67 -7.72 7.81
C ASN A 54 0.56 -6.21 7.56
N MET A 55 -0.21 -5.48 8.38
CA MET A 55 -0.28 -4.02 8.31
C MET A 55 1.08 -3.37 8.57
N LEU A 56 1.82 -3.83 9.59
CA LEU A 56 3.18 -3.38 9.86
C LEU A 56 4.08 -3.61 8.63
N PHE A 57 4.01 -4.78 8.01
CA PHE A 57 4.73 -5.06 6.76
C PHE A 57 4.36 -4.06 5.65
N PHE A 58 3.07 -3.72 5.49
CA PHE A 58 2.64 -2.75 4.48
C PHE A 58 3.14 -1.33 4.77
N THR A 59 3.11 -0.89 6.03
CA THR A 59 3.63 0.42 6.45
C THR A 59 5.13 0.57 6.19
N GLU A 60 5.92 -0.45 6.52
CA GLU A 60 7.36 -0.46 6.23
C GLU A 60 7.63 -0.47 4.71
N ASN A 61 6.79 -1.15 3.93
CA ASN A 61 6.89 -1.13 2.46
C ASN A 61 6.55 0.22 1.87
N GLU A 62 5.58 0.93 2.43
CA GLU A 62 5.24 2.29 2.02
C GLU A 62 6.46 3.21 2.14
N GLN A 63 7.19 3.15 3.25
CA GLN A 63 8.40 3.96 3.43
C GLN A 63 9.49 3.61 2.40
N ALA A 64 9.72 2.32 2.14
CA ALA A 64 10.70 1.89 1.14
C ALA A 64 10.29 2.31 -0.28
N TRP A 65 9.00 2.24 -0.59
CA TRP A 65 8.43 2.69 -1.84
C TRP A 65 8.62 4.21 -2.02
N GLU A 66 8.28 5.01 -1.01
CA GLU A 66 8.45 6.47 -1.05
C GLU A 66 9.90 6.85 -1.30
N GLN A 67 10.84 6.20 -0.61
CA GLN A 67 12.27 6.44 -0.79
C GLN A 67 12.74 6.13 -2.22
N GLN A 68 12.29 5.01 -2.81
CA GLN A 68 12.67 4.69 -4.19
C GLN A 68 12.04 5.66 -5.19
N PHE A 69 10.79 6.03 -4.98
CA PHE A 69 10.11 6.98 -5.85
C PHE A 69 10.77 8.35 -5.79
N LEU A 70 11.05 8.85 -4.59
CA LEU A 70 11.73 10.12 -4.35
C LEU A 70 13.13 10.14 -4.98
N LYS A 71 13.89 9.05 -4.83
CA LYS A 71 15.21 8.88 -5.46
C LYS A 71 15.12 9.02 -6.98
N MET A 72 14.14 8.40 -7.64
CA MET A 72 13.94 8.52 -9.09
C MET A 72 13.52 9.93 -9.51
N LEU A 73 12.65 10.59 -8.73
CA LEU A 73 12.22 11.97 -9.00
C LEU A 73 13.38 12.97 -8.88
N HIS A 74 14.17 12.91 -7.79
CA HIS A 74 15.34 13.79 -7.63
C HIS A 74 16.42 13.52 -8.68
N ALA A 75 16.67 12.25 -9.01
CA ALA A 75 17.62 11.89 -10.07
C ALA A 75 17.09 12.23 -11.47
N LYS A 76 15.81 12.58 -11.59
CA LYS A 76 15.09 12.80 -12.86
C LYS A 76 15.28 11.64 -13.83
N ASN A 77 15.27 10.42 -13.29
CA ASN A 77 15.54 9.22 -14.06
C ASN A 77 14.74 8.04 -13.50
N TRP A 78 13.94 7.44 -14.38
CA TRP A 78 13.24 6.20 -14.06
C TRP A 78 14.22 5.04 -14.10
N LEU A 79 14.07 4.11 -13.17
CA LEU A 79 14.68 2.80 -13.29
C LEU A 79 14.11 2.08 -14.53
N LYS A 80 14.79 1.02 -14.96
CA LYS A 80 14.17 0.08 -15.91
C LYS A 80 13.18 -0.82 -15.15
N PRO A 81 12.08 -1.28 -15.77
CA PRO A 81 11.09 -2.13 -15.10
C PRO A 81 11.69 -3.32 -14.34
N ALA A 82 12.61 -4.07 -14.96
CA ALA A 82 13.27 -5.20 -14.32
C ALA A 82 14.13 -4.81 -13.10
N ALA A 83 14.79 -3.65 -13.15
CA ALA A 83 15.58 -3.14 -12.03
C ALA A 83 14.69 -2.66 -10.89
N LEU A 84 13.54 -2.04 -11.22
CA LEU A 84 12.54 -1.68 -10.22
C LEU A 84 12.00 -2.93 -9.52
N GLU A 85 11.61 -3.96 -10.28
CA GLU A 85 11.09 -5.22 -9.73
C GLU A 85 12.10 -5.87 -8.78
N GLU A 86 13.36 -5.97 -9.17
CA GLU A 86 14.43 -6.49 -8.33
C GLU A 86 14.61 -5.67 -7.04
N GLU A 87 14.66 -4.34 -7.14
CA GLU A 87 14.78 -3.46 -5.97
C GLU A 87 13.58 -3.63 -5.01
N LEU A 88 12.35 -3.65 -5.54
CA LEU A 88 11.14 -3.83 -4.72
C LEU A 88 11.11 -5.20 -4.04
N LEU A 89 11.51 -6.27 -4.74
CA LEU A 89 11.60 -7.61 -4.15
C LEU A 89 12.65 -7.66 -3.03
N MET A 90 13.82 -7.06 -3.24
CA MET A 90 14.85 -6.99 -2.19
C MET A 90 14.36 -6.22 -0.96
N HIS A 91 13.66 -5.09 -1.15
CA HIS A 91 13.05 -4.34 -0.04
C HIS A 91 12.01 -5.18 0.69
N GLN A 92 11.10 -5.85 -0.03
CA GLN A 92 10.09 -6.72 0.57
C GLN A 92 10.73 -7.84 1.39
N MET A 93 11.79 -8.48 0.89
CA MET A 93 12.52 -9.52 1.63
C MET A 93 13.16 -8.98 2.91
N ARG A 94 13.83 -7.82 2.82
CA ARG A 94 14.45 -7.17 3.98
C ARG A 94 13.40 -6.79 5.02
N ILE A 95 12.28 -6.23 4.59
CA ILE A 95 11.20 -5.83 5.49
C ILE A 95 10.56 -7.05 6.15
N ARG A 96 10.35 -8.15 5.42
CA ARG A 96 9.87 -9.41 6.03
C ARG A 96 10.79 -9.89 7.14
N GLN A 97 12.11 -9.80 6.92
CA GLN A 97 13.08 -10.15 7.94
C GLN A 97 12.99 -9.20 9.15
N GLN A 98 12.93 -7.89 8.92
CA GLN A 98 12.82 -6.89 9.99
C GLN A 98 11.54 -7.07 10.82
N VAL A 99 10.40 -7.29 10.16
CA VAL A 99 9.11 -7.57 10.82
C VAL A 99 9.18 -8.85 11.63
N ALA A 100 9.80 -9.91 11.10
CA ALA A 100 9.98 -11.17 11.84
C ALA A 100 10.88 -10.98 13.08
N GLU A 101 11.95 -10.20 12.97
CA GLU A 101 12.86 -9.90 14.08
C GLU A 101 12.17 -9.08 15.19
N GLN A 102 11.20 -8.23 14.84
CA GLN A 102 10.47 -7.36 15.77
C GLN A 102 9.12 -7.93 16.21
N MET A 103 8.72 -9.09 15.70
CA MET A 103 7.35 -9.61 15.80
C MET A 103 6.85 -9.72 17.25
N GLU A 104 7.65 -10.28 18.15
CA GLU A 104 7.24 -10.46 19.55
C GLU A 104 7.03 -9.11 20.26
N ALA A 105 7.95 -8.16 20.06
CA ALA A 105 7.81 -6.81 20.61
C ALA A 105 6.61 -6.06 20.00
N ALA A 106 6.35 -6.25 18.70
CA ALA A 106 5.20 -5.67 18.02
C ALA A 106 3.88 -6.22 18.58
N LYS A 107 3.78 -7.53 18.82
CA LYS A 107 2.59 -8.16 19.41
C LYS A 107 2.27 -7.61 20.80
N GLU A 108 3.28 -7.38 21.65
CA GLU A 108 3.06 -6.76 22.96
C GLU A 108 2.43 -5.36 22.84
N LEU A 109 2.80 -4.59 21.82
CA LEU A 109 2.22 -3.27 21.55
C LEU A 109 0.80 -3.40 20.99
N PHE A 110 0.56 -4.32 20.05
CA PHE A 110 -0.77 -4.58 19.51
C PHE A 110 -1.76 -4.97 20.60
N HIS A 111 -1.34 -5.84 21.53
CA HIS A 111 -2.23 -6.30 22.61
C HIS A 111 -2.63 -5.15 23.53
N LYS A 112 -1.71 -4.23 23.84
CA LYS A 112 -2.04 -3.01 24.56
C LYS A 112 -3.02 -2.16 23.77
N GLN A 113 -2.78 -1.98 22.48
CA GLN A 113 -3.66 -1.22 21.59
C GLN A 113 -5.08 -1.78 21.56
N TYR A 114 -5.23 -3.11 21.45
CA TYR A 114 -6.55 -3.76 21.44
C TYR A 114 -7.39 -3.38 22.66
N GLU A 115 -6.76 -3.36 23.84
CA GLU A 115 -7.40 -3.05 25.11
C GLU A 115 -7.63 -1.54 25.28
N THR A 116 -6.61 -0.71 25.01
CA THR A 116 -6.67 0.73 25.28
C THR A 116 -7.55 1.48 24.29
N GLU A 117 -7.64 1.02 23.05
CA GLU A 117 -8.45 1.64 21.99
C GLU A 117 -9.79 0.91 21.80
N ASN A 118 -10.04 -0.15 22.59
CA ASN A 118 -11.24 -0.99 22.50
C ASN A 118 -11.49 -1.46 21.06
N MET A 119 -10.43 -1.97 20.42
CA MET A 119 -10.47 -2.39 19.02
C MET A 119 -11.44 -3.56 18.82
N THR A 120 -12.18 -3.52 17.72
CA THR A 120 -13.05 -4.61 17.31
C THR A 120 -12.41 -5.38 16.15
N GLU A 121 -12.82 -6.64 16.00
CA GLU A 121 -12.39 -7.45 14.87
C GLU A 121 -12.74 -6.81 13.52
N GLU A 122 -13.94 -6.23 13.44
CA GLU A 122 -14.40 -5.50 12.26
C GLU A 122 -13.45 -4.34 11.93
N ALA A 123 -13.10 -3.50 12.91
CA ALA A 123 -12.17 -2.40 12.70
C ALA A 123 -10.80 -2.89 12.20
N ILE A 124 -10.23 -3.93 12.81
CA ILE A 124 -8.94 -4.49 12.41
C ILE A 124 -9.00 -5.08 10.99
N ILE A 125 -10.10 -5.73 10.62
CA ILE A 125 -10.30 -6.24 9.24
C ILE A 125 -10.36 -5.10 8.23
N TYR A 126 -11.09 -4.02 8.55
CA TYR A 126 -11.19 -2.85 7.68
C TYR A 126 -9.85 -2.13 7.53
N ASP A 127 -9.10 -1.95 8.62
CA ASP A 127 -7.76 -1.34 8.60
C ASP A 127 -6.76 -2.21 7.81
N TYR A 128 -6.85 -3.53 7.94
CA TYR A 128 -6.04 -4.47 7.16
C TYR A 128 -6.35 -4.35 5.67
N ALA A 129 -7.63 -4.37 5.29
CA ALA A 129 -8.04 -4.28 3.90
C ALA A 129 -7.63 -2.93 3.29
N TYR A 130 -7.77 -1.83 4.05
CA TYR A 130 -7.31 -0.50 3.68
C TYR A 130 -5.80 -0.49 3.41
N SER A 131 -5.01 -0.97 4.36
CA SER A 131 -3.54 -1.01 4.26
C SER A 131 -3.08 -1.88 3.08
N SER A 132 -3.71 -3.04 2.89
CA SER A 132 -3.40 -3.96 1.79
C SER A 132 -3.76 -3.37 0.43
N ALA A 133 -4.91 -2.72 0.28
CA ALA A 133 -5.31 -2.06 -0.97
C ALA A 133 -4.37 -0.89 -1.29
N GLY A 134 -4.05 -0.06 -0.31
CA GLY A 134 -3.10 1.04 -0.47
C GLY A 134 -1.70 0.55 -0.87
N HIS A 135 -1.24 -0.57 -0.29
CA HIS A 135 0.02 -1.21 -0.68
C HIS A 135 0.01 -1.64 -2.16
N SER A 136 -1.03 -2.35 -2.60
CA SER A 136 -1.17 -2.77 -4.00
C SER A 136 -1.20 -1.58 -4.96
N MET A 137 -1.95 -0.52 -4.65
CA MET A 137 -2.02 0.68 -5.49
C MET A 137 -0.66 1.37 -5.65
N ARG A 138 0.15 1.44 -4.58
CA ARG A 138 1.52 2.00 -4.64
C ARG A 138 2.39 1.23 -5.64
N MET A 139 2.34 -0.10 -5.60
CA MET A 139 3.12 -0.96 -6.50
C MET A 139 2.67 -0.81 -7.95
N ASP A 140 1.36 -0.78 -8.20
CA ASP A 140 0.80 -0.58 -9.55
C ASP A 140 1.18 0.78 -10.12
N LEU A 141 1.05 1.85 -9.33
CA LEU A 141 1.39 3.22 -9.76
C LEU A 141 2.85 3.36 -10.15
N LEU A 142 3.77 2.88 -9.31
CA LEU A 142 5.20 2.98 -9.60
C LEU A 142 5.58 2.16 -10.84
N THR A 143 4.96 0.99 -10.99
CA THR A 143 5.11 0.14 -12.18
C THR A 143 4.65 0.87 -13.44
N VAL A 144 3.49 1.54 -13.40
CA VAL A 144 3.00 2.35 -14.53
C VAL A 144 3.98 3.48 -14.86
N PHE A 145 4.43 4.25 -13.86
CA PHE A 145 5.35 5.37 -14.09
C PHE A 145 6.65 4.92 -14.74
N VAL A 146 7.22 3.81 -14.27
CA VAL A 146 8.47 3.25 -14.82
C VAL A 146 8.28 2.58 -16.18
N SER A 147 7.10 2.01 -16.44
CA SER A 147 6.79 1.34 -17.72
C SER A 147 6.33 2.31 -18.82
N THR A 148 5.97 3.55 -18.46
CA THR A 148 5.56 4.61 -19.39
C THR A 148 6.46 5.84 -19.30
N PRO A 149 7.80 5.67 -19.40
CA PRO A 149 8.76 6.70 -19.01
C PRO A 149 8.62 8.00 -19.81
N GLU A 150 8.21 7.93 -21.08
CA GLU A 150 8.01 9.13 -21.91
C GLU A 150 6.81 9.97 -21.44
N GLN A 151 5.73 9.32 -20.99
CA GLN A 151 4.55 10.01 -20.46
C GLN A 151 4.80 10.51 -19.04
N SER A 152 5.45 9.71 -18.20
CA SER A 152 5.67 10.01 -16.78
C SER A 152 6.81 11.00 -16.52
N LYS A 153 7.68 11.28 -17.50
CA LYS A 153 8.76 12.30 -17.39
C LYS A 153 8.27 13.67 -16.91
N VAL A 154 6.99 13.99 -17.14
CA VAL A 154 6.39 15.23 -16.64
C VAL A 154 6.48 15.38 -15.10
N LEU A 155 6.61 14.28 -14.38
CA LEU A 155 6.82 14.27 -12.93
C LEU A 155 8.21 14.79 -12.52
N PHE A 156 9.21 14.74 -13.40
CA PHE A 156 10.56 15.22 -13.08
C PHE A 156 10.71 16.74 -13.05
N ASP A 157 9.73 17.45 -13.61
CA ASP A 157 9.70 18.91 -13.61
C ASP A 157 8.85 19.49 -12.46
N ALA A 158 8.15 18.61 -11.73
CA ALA A 158 7.41 18.95 -10.54
C ALA A 158 8.29 18.88 -9.28
N ASP A 159 7.77 19.41 -8.17
CA ASP A 159 8.41 19.26 -6.87
C ASP A 159 8.27 17.80 -6.40
N PRO A 160 9.37 17.08 -6.11
CA PRO A 160 9.33 15.67 -5.77
C PRO A 160 8.49 15.33 -4.54
N GLU A 161 8.63 16.12 -3.48
CA GLU A 161 7.93 15.96 -2.21
C GLU A 161 6.42 16.21 -2.36
N GLU A 162 6.05 17.29 -3.05
CA GLU A 162 4.65 17.57 -3.39
C GLU A 162 4.07 16.49 -4.30
N THR A 163 4.86 15.98 -5.26
CA THR A 163 4.45 14.88 -6.15
C THR A 163 4.10 13.62 -5.37
N ILE A 164 4.94 13.21 -4.42
CA ILE A 164 4.64 12.07 -3.54
C ILE A 164 3.40 12.34 -2.70
N ARG A 165 3.29 13.54 -2.11
CA ARG A 165 2.12 13.93 -1.30
C ARG A 165 0.82 13.82 -2.10
N ILE A 166 0.81 14.27 -3.36
CA ILE A 166 -0.35 14.17 -4.24
C ILE A 166 -0.66 12.71 -4.60
N VAL A 167 0.35 11.90 -4.91
CA VAL A 167 0.16 10.47 -5.17
C VAL A 167 -0.47 9.78 -3.96
N ASN A 168 0.08 9.97 -2.75
CA ASN A 168 -0.47 9.40 -1.52
C ASN A 168 -1.91 9.86 -1.26
N GLY A 169 -2.24 11.12 -1.56
CA GLY A 169 -3.61 11.63 -1.47
C GLY A 169 -4.59 10.90 -2.40
N TYR A 170 -4.20 10.62 -3.64
CA TYR A 170 -5.03 9.85 -4.57
C TYR A 170 -5.15 8.38 -4.17
N ILE A 171 -4.08 7.77 -3.65
CA ILE A 171 -4.13 6.40 -3.14
C ILE A 171 -5.11 6.29 -1.98
N ALA A 172 -5.03 7.21 -1.01
CA ALA A 172 -5.96 7.27 0.11
C ALA A 172 -7.41 7.44 -0.38
N TYR A 173 -7.66 8.42 -1.25
CA TYR A 173 -8.99 8.68 -1.82
C TYR A 173 -9.60 7.45 -2.51
N HIS A 174 -8.82 6.76 -3.32
CA HIS A 174 -9.31 5.59 -4.04
C HIS A 174 -9.45 4.35 -3.15
N THR A 175 -8.57 4.20 -2.17
CA THR A 175 -8.65 3.13 -1.18
C THR A 175 -9.88 3.31 -0.29
N ASP A 176 -10.14 4.53 0.20
CA ASP A 176 -11.39 4.87 0.90
C ASP A 176 -12.62 4.52 0.04
N GLY A 177 -12.60 4.95 -1.22
CA GLY A 177 -13.71 4.69 -2.15
C GLY A 177 -13.90 3.20 -2.48
N LEU A 178 -12.84 2.40 -2.40
CA LEU A 178 -12.87 0.95 -2.58
C LEU A 178 -13.43 0.26 -1.35
N ILE A 179 -12.81 0.49 -0.19
CA ILE A 179 -13.14 -0.19 1.06
C ILE A 179 -14.58 0.11 1.49
N ASN A 180 -15.05 1.35 1.34
CA ASN A 180 -16.43 1.74 1.64
C ASN A 180 -17.49 1.02 0.78
N LYS A 181 -17.10 0.42 -0.36
CA LYS A 181 -17.99 -0.36 -1.23
C LYS A 181 -17.94 -1.86 -0.95
N THR A 182 -17.01 -2.31 -0.10
CA THR A 182 -16.85 -3.71 0.28
C THR A 182 -17.58 -4.02 1.58
N LYS A 183 -18.16 -5.23 1.66
CA LYS A 183 -18.76 -5.79 2.87
C LYS A 183 -17.89 -6.93 3.38
N LEU A 184 -16.95 -6.61 4.25
CA LEU A 184 -15.92 -7.55 4.71
C LEU A 184 -16.33 -8.32 5.98
N CYS A 185 -17.42 -7.90 6.63
CA CYS A 185 -17.99 -8.48 7.84
C CYS A 185 -19.48 -8.77 7.65
#